data_AF-A0A167U1N2-F1
#
_entry.id   AF-A0A167U1N2-F1
#
_cell.length_a   1.000
_cell.length_b   1.000
_cell.length_c   1.000
_cell.angle_alpha   90.00
_cell.angle_beta   90.00
_cell.angle_gamma   90.00
#
_symmetry.space_group_name_H-M   'P 1'
#
loop_
_entity.id
_entity.type
_entity.pdbx_description
1 polymer ?
#
loop_
_entity_poly.entity_id
_entity_poly.type
_entity_poly.pdbx_seq_one_letter_code
_entity_poly.pdbx_strand_id
1 'polypeptide(L)'
;MSFIRKLANLFSKKETQITPMNHQPRKVLDDEVTLSPQKFEINRLINNGGLTIEEILMLALIEEKDTNNDFFPGFWQYSYNVNPKLLFANLIKKGFYLKEKSLTTTLERKTVDELKEILRKHNLKVSGRKQELIDRILNELCEEELNSIELIEVYKRNEKAKEIIEKNEHIIFFHRNQTEISIYEAHDFKNKNPHYSPVEIARELIDLKAKRHIANKDWGLYRNTRVSLAEIEIKEQNFDIALALLFEVCYLDLSGMSNNFDLNFLYIYEDRFFPYEKSIHTLAPGIVNYIRKLKVKLELTDENLKHLYLSTMHKYQVPFHLFTKEETANILIAEINNDVNTLKEIYKTARKRYFNKSKYGSNKKW
;
A
#
# COMPACT_ATOMS: atom_id res chain seq x y z
N MET A 1 -12.12 15.09 28.37
CA MET A 1 -11.91 15.90 27.16
C MET A 1 -12.38 15.10 25.96
N SER A 2 -13.29 15.64 25.14
CA SER A 2 -13.90 14.92 24.02
C SER A 2 -12.84 14.35 23.06
N PHE A 3 -12.99 13.10 22.65
CA PHE A 3 -12.20 12.41 21.62
C PHE A 3 -12.03 13.28 20.35
N ILE A 4 -13.07 14.05 20.00
CA ILE A 4 -13.09 15.02 18.90
C ILE A 4 -12.07 16.16 19.12
N ARG A 5 -11.88 16.65 20.36
CA ARG A 5 -10.82 17.64 20.67
C ARG A 5 -9.42 17.04 20.58
N LYS A 6 -9.24 15.75 20.88
CA LYS A 6 -7.95 15.08 20.78
C LYS A 6 -7.55 14.88 19.31
N LEU A 7 -8.51 14.51 18.46
CA LEU A 7 -8.38 14.46 17.00
C LEU A 7 -8.07 15.84 16.40
N ALA A 8 -8.88 16.85 16.70
CA ALA A 8 -8.67 18.22 16.21
C ALA A 8 -7.30 18.79 16.62
N ASN A 9 -6.79 18.43 17.81
CA ASN A 9 -5.45 18.81 18.28
C ASN A 9 -4.30 17.98 17.68
N LEU A 10 -4.54 16.72 17.28
CA LEU A 10 -3.55 15.95 16.52
C LEU A 10 -3.31 16.58 15.15
N PHE A 11 -4.38 17.06 14.49
CA PHE A 11 -4.33 17.74 13.19
C PHE A 11 -3.95 19.22 13.26
N SER A 12 -3.82 19.81 14.45
CA SER A 12 -3.24 21.14 14.61
C SER A 12 -1.72 21.11 14.79
N LYS A 13 -1.14 19.99 15.23
CA LYS A 13 0.30 19.86 15.54
C LYS A 13 1.17 19.35 14.38
N LYS A 14 0.60 18.75 13.33
CA LYS A 14 1.32 18.49 12.07
C LYS A 14 1.12 19.67 11.13
N GLU A 15 1.75 20.79 11.46
CA GLU A 15 1.84 21.93 10.56
C GLU A 15 2.74 21.59 9.38
N THR A 16 2.15 21.24 8.24
CA THR A 16 2.78 21.57 6.96
C THR A 16 2.06 22.80 6.46
N GLN A 17 2.51 23.97 6.90
CA GLN A 17 2.13 25.22 6.25
C GLN A 17 2.73 25.17 4.85
N ILE A 18 1.90 25.06 3.81
CA ILE A 18 2.33 25.42 2.47
C ILE A 18 2.32 26.95 2.44
N THR A 19 3.43 27.56 2.86
CA THR A 19 3.66 28.99 2.65
C THR A 19 3.98 29.19 1.15
N PRO A 20 3.40 30.18 0.46
CA PRO A 20 3.84 30.53 -0.88
C PRO A 20 5.28 31.04 -0.80
N MET A 21 6.25 30.20 -1.18
CA MET A 21 7.66 30.58 -1.15
C MET A 21 7.94 31.51 -2.33
N ASN A 22 8.36 32.72 -1.98
CA ASN A 22 8.80 33.76 -2.89
C ASN A 22 9.95 33.24 -3.77
N HIS A 23 9.82 33.42 -5.08
CA HIS A 23 10.82 32.98 -6.06
C HIS A 23 12.15 33.70 -5.85
N GLN A 24 13.20 32.93 -5.57
CA GLN A 24 14.54 33.20 -6.11
C GLN A 24 15.04 31.93 -6.79
N PRO A 25 15.54 32.01 -8.04
CA PRO A 25 15.99 30.85 -8.78
C PRO A 25 17.27 30.31 -8.13
N ARG A 26 17.18 29.16 -7.46
CA ARG A 26 18.35 28.39 -7.08
C ARG A 26 18.76 27.57 -8.31
N LYS A 27 20.03 27.67 -8.70
CA LYS A 27 20.64 26.94 -9.83
C LYS A 27 20.13 25.51 -9.86
N VAL A 28 19.48 25.17 -10.98
CA VAL A 28 19.14 23.81 -11.37
C VAL A 28 20.46 23.05 -11.43
N LEU A 29 20.61 22.06 -10.54
CA LEU A 29 21.50 20.93 -10.83
C LEU A 29 20.77 20.15 -11.91
N ASP A 30 21.19 20.36 -13.14
CA ASP A 30 20.78 19.57 -14.30
C ASP A 30 21.23 18.13 -14.05
N ASP A 31 20.34 17.32 -13.50
CA ASP A 31 20.32 15.88 -13.69
C ASP A 31 18.87 15.52 -14.03
N GLU A 32 18.56 15.59 -15.34
CA GLU A 32 17.37 15.00 -15.92
C GLU A 32 17.36 13.49 -15.62
N VAL A 33 16.56 13.07 -14.65
CA VAL A 33 16.11 11.69 -14.56
C VAL A 33 14.63 11.66 -14.92
N THR A 34 14.37 11.68 -16.22
CA THR A 34 13.11 11.19 -16.80
C THR A 34 12.90 9.73 -16.39
N LEU A 35 12.05 9.50 -15.39
CA LEU A 35 11.61 8.16 -14.98
C LEU A 35 10.62 7.60 -16.00
N SER A 36 11.15 7.16 -17.15
CA SER A 36 10.57 6.05 -17.88
C SER A 36 11.01 4.73 -17.23
N PRO A 37 10.33 3.59 -17.43
CA PRO A 37 10.82 2.28 -17.00
C PRO A 37 12.00 1.84 -17.89
N GLN A 38 13.07 2.63 -17.87
CA GLN A 38 14.34 2.31 -18.49
C GLN A 38 15.15 1.50 -17.49
N LYS A 39 15.37 0.22 -17.86
CA LYS A 39 16.52 -0.60 -17.51
C LYS A 39 17.38 -0.01 -16.39
N PHE A 40 17.08 -0.38 -15.15
CA PHE A 40 18.08 -0.32 -14.09
C PHE A 40 19.23 -1.23 -14.52
N GLU A 41 20.28 -0.65 -15.09
CA GLU A 41 21.53 -1.36 -15.30
C GLU A 41 22.01 -1.91 -13.96
N ILE A 42 22.41 -3.17 -14.02
CA ILE A 42 22.79 -4.05 -12.92
C ILE A 42 24.10 -3.53 -12.32
N ASN A 43 24.04 -2.47 -11.54
CA ASN A 43 24.99 -2.26 -10.46
C ASN A 43 24.38 -2.87 -9.20
N ARG A 44 24.34 -4.21 -9.19
CA ARG A 44 24.06 -5.04 -8.01
C ARG A 44 25.16 -4.76 -6.98
N LEU A 45 24.99 -3.69 -6.21
CA LEU A 45 25.85 -3.39 -5.09
C LEU A 45 25.79 -4.58 -4.13
N ILE A 46 26.90 -5.31 -4.06
CA ILE A 46 27.11 -6.39 -3.11
C ILE A 46 27.26 -5.72 -1.74
N ASN A 47 26.19 -5.66 -0.95
CA ASN A 47 26.23 -5.25 0.44
C ASN A 47 25.33 -6.19 1.26
N ASN A 48 25.68 -6.38 2.55
CA ASN A 48 25.11 -7.38 3.47
C ASN A 48 25.57 -8.83 3.25
N GLY A 49 26.88 -9.07 3.38
CA GLY A 49 27.42 -10.43 3.45
C GLY A 49 27.52 -11.15 2.10
N GLY A 50 27.58 -10.42 0.99
CA GLY A 50 27.79 -10.99 -0.35
C GLY A 50 26.52 -11.34 -1.12
N LEU A 51 25.36 -10.84 -0.67
CA LEU A 51 24.06 -11.10 -1.30
C LEU A 51 23.52 -9.89 -2.04
N THR A 52 22.74 -10.17 -3.07
CA THR A 52 21.89 -9.20 -3.78
C THR A 52 20.59 -8.97 -3.03
N ILE A 53 19.89 -7.85 -3.32
CA ILE A 53 18.61 -7.53 -2.70
C ILE A 53 17.56 -8.61 -3.00
N GLU A 54 17.57 -9.16 -4.22
CA GLU A 54 16.66 -10.23 -4.63
C GLU A 54 16.97 -11.55 -3.91
N GLU A 55 18.25 -11.86 -3.69
CA GLU A 55 18.66 -13.01 -2.87
C GLU A 55 18.14 -12.88 -1.43
N ILE A 56 18.28 -11.69 -0.82
CA ILE A 56 17.75 -11.44 0.52
C ILE A 56 16.23 -11.55 0.55
N LEU A 57 15.53 -11.01 -0.46
CA LEU A 57 14.09 -11.16 -0.60
C LEU A 57 13.69 -12.64 -0.71
N MET A 58 14.46 -13.45 -1.43
CA MET A 58 14.18 -14.88 -1.59
C MET A 58 14.35 -15.63 -0.27
N LEU A 59 15.38 -15.31 0.52
CA LEU A 59 15.55 -15.84 1.87
C LEU A 59 14.37 -15.45 2.80
N ALA A 60 13.85 -14.24 2.66
CA ALA A 60 12.73 -13.76 3.47
C ALA A 60 11.40 -14.42 3.09
N LEU A 61 11.23 -14.86 1.83
CA LEU A 61 10.00 -15.47 1.32
C LEU A 61 9.96 -17.00 1.44
N ILE A 62 11.12 -17.67 1.42
CA ILE A 62 11.20 -19.13 1.40
C ILE A 62 11.89 -19.61 2.69
N GLU A 63 11.09 -20.15 3.59
CA GLU A 63 11.60 -20.81 4.80
C GLU A 63 12.01 -22.25 4.53
N GLU A 64 11.09 -23.01 3.93
CA GLU A 64 11.30 -24.38 3.47
C GLU A 64 10.82 -24.50 2.02
N LYS A 65 11.55 -25.28 1.21
CA LYS A 65 11.14 -25.60 -0.15
C LYS A 65 11.41 -27.06 -0.45
N ASP A 66 10.36 -27.80 -0.80
CA ASP A 66 10.45 -29.16 -1.31
C ASP A 66 11.47 -29.27 -2.45
N THR A 67 12.40 -30.22 -2.32
CA THR A 67 13.46 -30.48 -3.30
C THR A 67 12.92 -30.92 -4.66
N ASN A 68 11.71 -31.50 -4.70
CA ASN A 68 11.05 -31.95 -5.93
C ASN A 68 10.12 -30.90 -6.54
N ASN A 69 9.90 -29.78 -5.86
CA ASN A 69 9.01 -28.73 -6.33
C ASN A 69 9.79 -27.57 -6.97
N ASP A 70 9.76 -27.48 -8.30
CA ASP A 70 10.47 -26.45 -9.05
C ASP A 70 9.60 -25.20 -9.35
N PHE A 71 8.43 -25.08 -8.72
CA PHE A 71 7.55 -23.92 -8.90
C PHE A 71 8.07 -22.68 -8.15
N PHE A 72 8.01 -21.53 -8.83
CA PHE A 72 8.21 -20.21 -8.25
C PHE A 72 7.17 -19.23 -8.83
N PRO A 73 6.67 -18.27 -8.04
CA PRO A 73 5.73 -17.27 -8.53
C PRO A 73 6.31 -16.39 -9.66
N GLY A 74 5.48 -16.00 -10.62
CA GLY A 74 5.91 -15.22 -11.80
C GLY A 74 6.42 -13.80 -11.49
N PHE A 75 6.10 -13.23 -10.32
CA PHE A 75 6.54 -11.86 -9.97
C PHE A 75 8.07 -11.72 -9.96
N TRP A 76 8.82 -12.81 -9.72
CA TRP A 76 10.28 -12.79 -9.79
C TRP A 76 10.80 -12.30 -11.15
N GLN A 77 10.11 -12.68 -12.23
CA GLN A 77 10.44 -12.24 -13.57
C GLN A 77 9.84 -10.85 -13.85
N TYR A 78 8.54 -10.66 -13.61
CA TYR A 78 7.86 -9.43 -14.00
C TYR A 78 8.26 -8.20 -13.18
N SER A 79 8.55 -8.37 -11.89
CA SER A 79 8.85 -7.26 -10.97
C SER A 79 10.34 -7.03 -10.76
N TYR A 80 11.15 -8.10 -10.85
CA TYR A 80 12.58 -8.04 -10.53
C TYR A 80 13.50 -8.46 -11.67
N ASN A 81 12.94 -8.94 -12.79
CA ASN A 81 13.70 -9.40 -13.96
C ASN A 81 14.80 -10.42 -13.60
N VAL A 82 14.50 -11.35 -12.69
CA VAL A 82 15.41 -12.43 -12.29
C VAL A 82 14.82 -13.81 -12.59
N ASN A 83 15.70 -14.78 -12.83
CA ASN A 83 15.33 -16.18 -12.88
C ASN A 83 15.34 -16.74 -11.45
N PRO A 84 14.17 -17.06 -10.84
CA PRO A 84 14.12 -17.50 -9.47
C PRO A 84 14.80 -18.85 -9.21
N LYS A 85 14.88 -19.73 -10.22
CA LYS A 85 15.56 -21.03 -10.09
C LYS A 85 17.06 -20.85 -9.94
N LEU A 86 17.65 -20.00 -10.78
CA LEU A 86 19.08 -19.66 -10.70
C LEU A 86 19.40 -18.92 -9.40
N LEU A 87 18.53 -17.99 -8.99
CA LEU A 87 18.66 -17.25 -7.74
C LEU A 87 18.67 -18.20 -6.53
N PHE A 88 17.73 -19.15 -6.50
CA PHE A 88 17.62 -20.14 -5.42
C PHE A 88 18.80 -21.11 -5.40
N ALA A 89 19.21 -21.62 -6.57
CA ALA A 89 20.38 -22.49 -6.69
C ALA A 89 21.67 -21.81 -6.19
N ASN A 90 21.83 -20.50 -6.45
CA ASN A 90 22.95 -19.72 -5.93
C ASN A 90 22.92 -19.61 -4.40
N LEU A 91 21.75 -19.42 -3.79
CA LEU A 91 21.62 -19.39 -2.33
C LEU A 91 21.95 -20.73 -1.69
N ILE A 92 21.55 -21.85 -2.30
CA ILE A 92 21.96 -23.20 -1.88
C ILE A 92 23.49 -23.32 -1.95
N LYS A 93 24.09 -22.95 -3.10
CA LYS A 93 25.54 -23.01 -3.30
C LYS A 93 26.31 -22.14 -2.30
N LYS A 94 25.75 -20.99 -1.91
CA LYS A 94 26.30 -20.08 -0.89
C LYS A 94 26.08 -20.57 0.55
N GLY A 95 25.39 -21.71 0.73
CA GLY A 95 25.19 -22.35 2.04
C GLY A 95 24.12 -21.68 2.92
N PHE A 96 23.12 -21.04 2.33
CA PHE A 96 22.00 -20.44 3.08
C PHE A 96 20.83 -21.40 3.31
N TYR A 97 20.77 -22.49 2.53
CA TYR A 97 19.79 -23.56 2.69
C TYR A 97 20.50 -24.89 2.94
N LEU A 98 19.95 -25.69 3.85
CA LEU A 98 20.40 -27.04 4.16
C LEU A 98 19.32 -28.04 3.71
N LYS A 99 19.76 -29.22 3.26
CA LYS A 99 18.85 -30.32 2.94
C LYS A 99 18.48 -31.06 4.21
N GLU A 100 17.18 -31.14 4.51
CA GLU A 100 16.64 -31.77 5.71
C GLU A 100 15.31 -32.48 5.39
N LYS A 101 14.90 -33.42 6.24
CA LYS A 101 13.56 -34.01 6.15
C LYS A 101 12.56 -33.17 6.95
N SER A 102 11.41 -32.84 6.36
CA SER A 102 10.41 -31.99 7.01
C SER A 102 9.05 -32.65 7.14
N LEU A 103 8.62 -32.90 8.38
CA LEU A 103 7.29 -33.39 8.70
C LEU A 103 6.20 -32.37 8.34
N THR A 104 6.38 -31.10 8.71
CA THR A 104 5.42 -30.04 8.43
C THR A 104 5.13 -29.92 6.93
N THR A 105 6.18 -29.79 6.10
CA THR A 105 6.02 -29.69 4.64
C THR A 105 5.45 -30.99 4.05
N THR A 106 5.78 -32.15 4.62
CA THR A 106 5.18 -33.45 4.22
C THR A 106 3.67 -33.43 4.40
N LEU A 107 3.18 -33.01 5.57
CA LEU A 107 1.75 -32.96 5.87
C LEU A 107 1.02 -31.90 5.04
N GLU A 108 1.64 -30.74 4.80
CA GLU A 108 1.06 -29.69 3.94
C GLU A 108 0.90 -30.12 2.48
N ARG A 109 1.76 -31.00 1.96
CA ARG A 109 1.61 -31.52 0.60
C ARG A 109 0.52 -32.58 0.46
N LYS A 110 0.21 -33.30 1.54
CA LYS A 110 -0.83 -34.33 1.51
C LYS A 110 -2.20 -33.72 1.23
N THR A 111 -3.00 -34.44 0.47
CA THR A 111 -4.41 -34.17 0.27
C THR A 111 -5.18 -34.37 1.57
N VAL A 112 -6.38 -33.80 1.64
CA VAL A 112 -7.25 -33.97 2.82
C VAL A 112 -7.53 -35.44 3.10
N ASP A 113 -7.68 -36.27 2.06
CA ASP A 113 -7.99 -37.69 2.24
C ASP A 113 -6.78 -38.49 2.74
N GLU A 114 -5.58 -38.22 2.23
CA GLU A 114 -4.34 -38.81 2.76
C GLU A 114 -4.11 -38.45 4.25
N LEU A 115 -4.41 -37.21 4.65
CA LEU A 115 -4.33 -36.80 6.06
C LEU A 115 -5.36 -37.54 6.93
N LYS A 116 -6.58 -37.76 6.41
CA LYS A 116 -7.61 -38.53 7.12
C LYS A 116 -7.23 -40.01 7.24
N GLU A 117 -6.53 -40.58 6.27
CA GLU A 117 -6.03 -41.95 6.36
C GLU A 117 -5.01 -42.12 7.48
N ILE A 118 -4.08 -41.17 7.63
CA ILE A 118 -3.14 -41.13 8.76
C ILE A 118 -3.93 -41.09 10.07
N LEU A 119 -4.83 -40.12 10.23
CA LEU A 119 -5.64 -39.99 11.45
C LEU A 119 -6.45 -41.24 11.75
N ARG A 120 -7.06 -41.88 10.73
CA ARG A 120 -7.85 -43.11 10.89
C ARG A 120 -7.00 -44.29 11.37
N LYS A 121 -5.78 -44.43 10.84
CA LYS A 121 -4.83 -45.48 11.25
C LYS A 121 -4.46 -45.38 12.74
N HIS A 122 -4.44 -44.16 13.27
CA HIS A 122 -4.15 -43.86 14.67
C HIS A 122 -5.41 -43.66 15.53
N ASN A 123 -6.59 -44.07 15.04
CA ASN A 123 -7.88 -43.94 15.73
C ASN A 123 -8.24 -42.50 16.16
N LEU A 124 -7.76 -41.50 15.43
CA LEU A 124 -8.04 -40.10 15.68
C LEU A 124 -9.21 -39.58 14.84
N LYS A 125 -9.79 -38.46 15.31
CA LYS A 125 -10.91 -37.82 14.63
C LYS A 125 -10.49 -37.36 13.22
N VAL A 126 -11.29 -37.69 12.20
CA VAL A 126 -11.00 -37.37 10.78
C VAL A 126 -11.78 -36.17 10.23
N SER A 127 -12.63 -35.54 11.04
CA SER A 127 -13.36 -34.34 10.65
C SER A 127 -12.51 -33.08 10.85
N GLY A 128 -12.69 -32.10 9.97
CA GLY A 128 -12.09 -30.77 10.11
C GLY A 128 -11.60 -30.22 8.79
N ARG A 129 -11.16 -28.97 8.83
CA ARG A 129 -10.41 -28.36 7.72
C ARG A 129 -8.99 -28.91 7.68
N LYS A 130 -8.31 -28.78 6.53
CA LYS A 130 -6.96 -29.33 6.33
C LYS A 130 -5.99 -28.97 7.46
N GLN A 131 -5.94 -27.69 7.87
CA GLN A 131 -5.05 -27.27 8.95
C GLN A 131 -5.38 -27.95 10.28
N GLU A 132 -6.66 -28.08 10.63
CA GLU A 132 -7.10 -28.78 11.85
C GLU A 132 -6.70 -30.27 11.84
N LEU A 133 -6.65 -30.89 10.65
CA LEU A 133 -6.16 -32.26 10.51
C LEU A 133 -4.64 -32.33 10.70
N ILE A 134 -3.89 -31.40 10.13
CA ILE A 134 -2.42 -31.30 10.28
C ILE A 134 -2.06 -31.05 11.75
N ASP A 135 -2.70 -30.07 12.39
CA ASP A 135 -2.46 -29.72 13.78
C ASP A 135 -2.78 -30.91 14.71
N ARG A 136 -3.84 -31.68 14.40
CA ARG A 136 -4.15 -32.92 15.11
C ARG A 136 -3.04 -33.95 14.97
N ILE A 137 -2.52 -34.14 13.75
CA ILE A 137 -1.43 -35.07 13.52
C ILE A 137 -0.19 -34.66 14.32
N LEU A 138 0.16 -33.38 14.32
CA LEU A 138 1.36 -32.87 14.99
C LEU A 138 1.28 -32.89 16.52
N ASN A 139 0.07 -32.75 17.10
CA ASN A 139 -0.10 -32.62 18.55
C ASN A 139 -0.55 -33.91 19.26
N GLU A 140 -1.20 -34.84 18.55
CA GLU A 140 -1.80 -36.03 19.16
C GLU A 140 -1.05 -37.34 18.86
N LEU A 141 -0.21 -37.41 17.81
CA LEU A 141 0.63 -38.59 17.55
C LEU A 141 1.91 -38.55 18.40
N CYS A 142 2.36 -39.72 18.86
CA CYS A 142 3.66 -39.82 19.55
C CYS A 142 4.83 -39.82 18.55
N GLU A 143 6.05 -39.68 19.07
CA GLU A 143 7.27 -39.56 18.26
C GLU A 143 7.49 -40.79 17.35
N GLU A 144 7.22 -42.00 17.85
CA GLU A 144 7.32 -43.23 17.07
C GLU A 144 6.32 -43.27 15.91
N GLU A 145 5.10 -42.78 16.13
CA GLU A 145 4.05 -42.71 15.12
C GLU A 145 4.38 -41.68 14.03
N LEU A 146 4.88 -40.51 14.44
CA LEU A 146 5.35 -39.48 13.52
C LEU A 146 6.55 -39.95 12.69
N ASN A 147 7.48 -40.67 13.30
CA ASN A 147 8.63 -41.26 12.62
C ASN A 147 8.26 -42.34 11.59
N SER A 148 7.06 -42.91 11.68
CA SER A 148 6.53 -43.85 10.69
C SER A 148 6.08 -43.19 9.38
N ILE A 149 5.94 -41.85 9.38
CA ILE A 149 5.55 -41.08 8.21
C ILE A 149 6.77 -40.88 7.32
N GLU A 150 6.66 -41.27 6.05
CA GLU A 150 7.71 -41.00 5.06
C GLU A 150 7.82 -39.49 4.81
N LEU A 151 8.91 -38.91 5.30
CA LEU A 151 9.16 -37.48 5.21
C LEU A 151 9.81 -37.10 3.89
N ILE A 152 9.34 -36.00 3.30
CA ILE A 152 9.97 -35.41 2.12
C ILE A 152 11.24 -34.62 2.47
N GLU A 153 12.18 -34.59 1.55
CA GLU A 153 13.39 -33.77 1.64
C GLU A 153 13.08 -32.32 1.19
N VAL A 154 13.47 -31.35 2.01
CA VAL A 154 13.31 -29.93 1.77
C VAL A 154 14.66 -29.21 1.87
N TYR A 155 14.76 -28.07 1.19
CA TYR A 155 15.75 -27.05 1.48
C TYR A 155 15.20 -26.12 2.56
N LYS A 156 15.82 -26.12 3.74
CA LYS A 156 15.46 -25.27 4.88
C LYS A 156 16.51 -24.20 5.10
N ARG A 157 16.08 -22.94 5.27
CA ARG A 157 17.02 -21.84 5.54
C ARG A 157 17.70 -22.00 6.92
N ASN A 158 18.97 -21.64 7.02
CA ASN A 158 19.74 -21.76 8.27
C ASN A 158 19.76 -20.45 9.10
N GLU A 159 20.43 -20.48 10.26
CA GLU A 159 20.55 -19.32 11.16
C GLU A 159 21.23 -18.12 10.50
N LYS A 160 22.26 -18.34 9.67
CA LYS A 160 22.92 -17.26 8.91
C LYS A 160 21.93 -16.54 7.98
N ALA A 161 21.01 -17.28 7.36
CA ALA A 161 19.95 -16.67 6.56
C ALA A 161 19.01 -15.82 7.42
N LYS A 162 18.61 -16.30 8.61
CA LYS A 162 17.75 -15.55 9.54
C LYS A 162 18.38 -14.23 9.98
N GLU A 163 19.66 -14.23 10.35
CA GLU A 163 20.38 -13.01 10.72
C GLU A 163 20.42 -11.97 9.58
N ILE A 164 20.61 -12.42 8.33
CA ILE A 164 20.59 -11.53 7.18
C ILE A 164 19.19 -10.94 6.96
N ILE A 165 18.14 -11.75 7.08
CA ILE A 165 16.76 -11.30 6.92
C ILE A 165 16.41 -10.25 7.97
N GLU A 166 16.77 -10.49 9.23
CA GLU A 166 16.50 -9.56 10.34
C GLU A 166 17.18 -8.20 10.10
N LYS A 167 18.46 -8.18 9.70
CA LYS A 167 19.17 -6.95 9.35
C LYS A 167 18.59 -6.22 8.13
N ASN A 168 17.76 -6.89 7.34
CA ASN A 168 17.21 -6.40 6.08
C ASN A 168 15.68 -6.52 6.00
N GLU A 169 15.00 -6.44 7.15
CA GLU A 169 13.54 -6.59 7.25
C GLU A 169 12.77 -5.60 6.37
N HIS A 170 13.37 -4.45 6.04
CA HIS A 170 12.79 -3.45 5.14
C HIS A 170 12.54 -4.03 3.75
N ILE A 171 13.38 -4.94 3.23
CA ILE A 171 13.21 -5.50 1.88
C ILE A 171 11.87 -6.23 1.77
N ILE A 172 11.59 -7.14 2.71
CA ILE A 172 10.33 -7.89 2.71
C ILE A 172 9.13 -7.00 3.05
N PHE A 173 9.33 -6.00 3.91
CA PHE A 173 8.31 -5.00 4.21
C PHE A 173 7.86 -4.27 2.93
N PHE A 174 8.78 -3.71 2.15
CA PHE A 174 8.41 -2.96 0.93
C PHE A 174 7.88 -3.86 -0.18
N HIS A 175 8.34 -5.12 -0.29
CA HIS A 175 7.76 -6.08 -1.21
C HIS A 175 6.29 -6.40 -0.88
N ARG A 176 5.97 -6.62 0.41
CA ARG A 176 4.61 -6.99 0.85
C ARG A 176 3.64 -5.82 0.87
N ASN A 177 4.13 -4.61 1.15
CA ASN A 177 3.29 -3.43 1.27
C ASN A 177 2.97 -2.77 -0.09
N GLN A 178 3.61 -3.19 -1.19
CA GLN A 178 3.37 -2.71 -2.57
C GLN A 178 3.14 -1.19 -2.67
N THR A 179 3.96 -0.43 -1.94
CA THR A 179 3.95 1.03 -2.03
C THR A 179 4.55 1.50 -3.34
N GLU A 180 4.44 2.79 -3.64
CA GLU A 180 5.20 3.45 -4.71
C GLU A 180 6.73 3.45 -4.51
N ILE A 181 7.20 2.98 -3.34
CA ILE A 181 8.62 2.84 -3.01
C ILE A 181 9.09 1.44 -3.39
N SER A 182 10.11 1.37 -4.25
CA SER A 182 10.76 0.10 -4.60
C SER A 182 11.64 -0.43 -3.47
N ILE A 183 11.88 -1.75 -3.46
CA ILE A 183 12.80 -2.37 -2.48
C ILE A 183 14.23 -1.82 -2.59
N TYR A 184 14.62 -1.31 -3.77
CA TYR A 184 15.92 -0.70 -4.03
C TYR A 184 16.02 0.68 -3.39
N GLU A 185 15.04 1.56 -3.65
CA GLU A 185 14.97 2.90 -3.02
C GLU A 185 14.95 2.79 -1.50
N ALA A 186 14.16 1.86 -0.97
CA ALA A 186 14.09 1.61 0.47
C ALA A 186 15.43 1.11 1.04
N HIS A 187 16.11 0.20 0.33
CA HIS A 187 17.40 -0.32 0.77
C HIS A 187 18.50 0.75 0.76
N ASP A 188 18.55 1.57 -0.29
CA ASP A 188 19.49 2.69 -0.38
C ASP A 188 19.26 3.70 0.75
N PHE A 189 18.00 3.99 1.07
CA PHE A 189 17.66 4.86 2.19
C PHE A 189 18.08 4.25 3.53
N LYS A 190 17.80 2.96 3.78
CA LYS A 190 18.19 2.25 5.00
C LYS A 190 19.71 2.24 5.18
N ASN A 191 20.47 2.02 4.12
CA ASN A 191 21.94 2.01 4.19
C ASN A 191 22.51 3.38 4.58
N LYS A 192 21.90 4.47 4.11
CA LYS A 192 22.27 5.84 4.49
C LYS A 192 21.77 6.22 5.89
N ASN A 193 20.66 5.62 6.33
CA ASN A 193 19.99 5.92 7.59
C ASN A 193 19.70 4.63 8.40
N PRO A 194 20.72 3.96 8.96
CA PRO A 194 20.56 2.62 9.54
C PRO A 194 19.56 2.53 10.70
N HIS A 195 19.29 3.64 11.37
CA HIS A 195 18.42 3.75 12.54
C HIS A 195 16.92 3.78 12.20
N TYR A 196 16.54 4.04 10.94
CA TYR A 196 15.13 4.12 10.55
C TYR A 196 14.49 2.73 10.47
N SER A 197 13.33 2.56 11.09
CA SER A 197 12.47 1.39 10.89
C SER A 197 11.84 1.37 9.49
N PRO A 198 11.40 0.21 8.97
CA PRO A 198 10.77 0.14 7.65
C PRO A 198 9.57 1.09 7.46
N VAL A 199 8.79 1.29 8.53
CA VAL A 199 7.63 2.19 8.54
C VAL A 199 8.06 3.65 8.44
N GLU A 200 9.11 4.06 9.18
CA GLU A 200 9.65 5.41 9.08
C GLU A 200 10.25 5.67 7.70
N ILE A 201 10.95 4.71 7.12
CA ILE A 201 11.42 4.79 5.73
C ILE A 201 10.27 5.04 4.77
N ALA A 202 9.15 4.31 4.94
CA ALA A 202 7.98 4.47 4.08
C ALA A 202 7.40 5.88 4.20
N ARG A 203 7.21 6.37 5.44
CA ARG A 203 6.71 7.73 5.71
C ARG A 203 7.58 8.79 5.05
N GLU A 204 8.90 8.74 5.25
CA GLU A 204 9.84 9.72 4.71
C GLU A 204 9.86 9.69 3.17
N LEU A 205 10.03 8.52 2.56
CA LEU A 205 10.14 8.42 1.11
C LEU A 205 8.83 8.77 0.40
N ILE A 206 7.68 8.38 0.96
CA ILE A 206 6.35 8.75 0.44
C ILE A 206 6.14 10.27 0.55
N ASP A 207 6.54 10.89 1.66
CA ASP A 207 6.44 12.35 1.82
C ASP A 207 7.33 13.12 0.83
N LEU A 208 8.55 12.63 0.59
CA LEU A 208 9.44 13.19 -0.43
C LEU A 208 8.84 13.08 -1.85
N LYS A 209 8.26 11.93 -2.21
CA LYS A 209 7.57 11.78 -3.51
C LYS A 209 6.37 12.70 -3.61
N ALA A 210 5.59 12.82 -2.53
CA ALA A 210 4.43 13.70 -2.49
C ALA A 210 4.79 15.18 -2.72
N LYS A 211 5.87 15.67 -2.08
CA LYS A 211 6.41 17.01 -2.30
C LYS A 211 6.82 17.23 -3.76
N ARG A 212 7.48 16.24 -4.38
CA ARG A 212 7.85 16.29 -5.80
C ARG A 212 6.61 16.32 -6.70
N HIS A 213 5.60 15.51 -6.43
CA HIS A 213 4.37 15.51 -7.22
C HIS A 213 3.61 16.84 -7.11
N ILE A 214 3.53 17.45 -5.93
CA ILE A 214 2.96 18.79 -5.78
C ILE A 214 3.76 19.81 -6.60
N ALA A 215 5.09 19.80 -6.52
CA ALA A 215 5.95 20.72 -7.27
C ALA A 215 5.76 20.60 -8.80
N ASN A 216 5.53 19.38 -9.28
CA ASN A 216 5.27 19.08 -10.68
C ASN A 216 3.79 19.23 -11.09
N LYS A 217 2.90 19.59 -10.17
CA LYS A 217 1.44 19.65 -10.38
C LYS A 217 0.83 18.30 -10.78
N ASP A 218 1.44 17.21 -10.33
CA ASP A 218 1.00 15.83 -10.54
C ASP A 218 -0.01 15.39 -9.47
N TRP A 219 -1.22 15.95 -9.50
CA TRP A 219 -2.20 15.75 -8.42
C TRP A 219 -2.70 14.31 -8.28
N GLY A 220 -2.77 13.56 -9.39
CA GLY A 220 -3.13 12.14 -9.35
C GLY A 220 -2.04 11.28 -8.69
N LEU A 221 -0.77 11.56 -8.96
CA LEU A 221 0.35 10.88 -8.29
C LEU A 221 0.46 11.30 -6.83
N TYR A 222 0.30 12.60 -6.54
CA TYR A 222 0.22 13.10 -5.16
C TYR A 222 -0.88 12.37 -4.37
N ARG A 223 -2.09 12.27 -4.94
CA ARG A 223 -3.21 11.53 -4.37
C ARG A 223 -2.83 10.07 -4.06
N ASN A 224 -2.10 9.40 -4.95
CA ASN A 224 -1.66 8.02 -4.72
C ASN A 224 -0.70 7.92 -3.53
N THR A 225 0.20 8.90 -3.34
CA THR A 225 1.07 8.94 -2.15
C THR A 225 0.27 8.99 -0.85
N ARG A 226 -0.87 9.71 -0.84
CA ARG A 226 -1.75 9.82 0.33
C ARG A 226 -2.43 8.49 0.63
N VAL A 227 -2.84 7.74 -0.41
CA VAL A 227 -3.40 6.39 -0.26
C VAL A 227 -2.34 5.43 0.28
N SER A 228 -1.14 5.38 -0.32
CA SER A 228 -0.06 4.52 0.16
C SER A 228 0.28 4.79 1.62
N LEU A 229 0.35 6.07 2.02
CA LEU A 229 0.57 6.42 3.42
C LEU A 229 -0.59 6.00 4.31
N ALA A 230 -1.85 6.19 3.88
CA ALA A 230 -3.01 5.77 4.66
C ALA A 230 -3.00 4.25 4.92
N GLU A 231 -2.61 3.44 3.94
CA GLU A 231 -2.52 1.99 4.09
C GLU A 231 -1.45 1.56 5.09
N ILE A 232 -0.30 2.26 5.12
CA ILE A 232 0.72 2.07 6.16
C ILE A 232 0.14 2.42 7.53
N GLU A 233 -0.49 3.58 7.68
CA GLU A 233 -1.05 4.01 8.96
C GLU A 233 -2.19 3.10 9.47
N ILE A 234 -2.97 2.49 8.57
CA ILE A 234 -3.96 1.47 8.95
C ILE A 234 -3.29 0.24 9.57
N LYS A 235 -2.18 -0.24 8.98
CA LYS A 235 -1.42 -1.40 9.48
C LYS A 235 -0.79 -1.11 10.82
N GLU A 236 -0.30 0.12 11.00
CA GLU A 236 0.23 0.64 12.26
C GLU A 236 -0.87 1.02 13.28
N GLN A 237 -2.15 0.78 12.96
CA GLN A 237 -3.31 1.11 13.80
C GLN A 237 -3.46 2.61 14.15
N ASN A 238 -2.81 3.48 13.39
CA ASN A 238 -2.95 4.93 13.47
C ASN A 238 -4.18 5.39 12.67
N PHE A 239 -5.36 4.87 13.06
CA PHE A 239 -6.62 5.01 12.34
C PHE A 239 -7.03 6.47 12.10
N ASP A 240 -6.73 7.35 13.06
CA ASP A 240 -7.02 8.78 12.96
C ASP A 240 -6.23 9.43 11.81
N ILE A 241 -4.94 9.13 11.70
CA ILE A 241 -4.05 9.64 10.66
C ILE A 241 -4.47 9.07 9.31
N ALA A 242 -4.74 7.77 9.24
CA ALA A 242 -5.24 7.13 8.04
C ALA A 242 -6.55 7.77 7.54
N LEU A 243 -7.49 8.05 8.45
CA LEU A 243 -8.76 8.67 8.08
C LEU A 243 -8.56 10.08 7.48
N ALA A 244 -7.67 10.89 8.07
CA ALA A 244 -7.38 12.21 7.53
C ALA A 244 -6.72 12.17 6.14
N LEU A 245 -5.80 11.23 5.92
CA LEU A 245 -5.20 11.00 4.60
C LEU A 245 -6.27 10.57 3.58
N LEU A 246 -7.21 9.72 3.96
CA LEU A 246 -8.31 9.31 3.09
C LEU A 246 -9.30 10.46 2.81
N PHE A 247 -9.51 11.38 3.75
CA PHE A 247 -10.29 12.59 3.50
C PHE A 247 -9.64 13.50 2.47
N GLU A 248 -8.32 13.66 2.57
CA GLU A 248 -7.54 14.38 1.56
C GLU A 248 -7.64 13.70 0.18
N VAL A 249 -7.58 12.37 0.13
CA VAL A 249 -7.80 11.60 -1.11
C VAL A 249 -9.19 11.89 -1.69
N CYS A 250 -10.25 11.85 -0.88
CA CYS A 250 -11.60 12.18 -1.35
C CYS A 250 -11.71 13.63 -1.85
N TYR A 251 -11.03 14.57 -1.19
CA TYR A 251 -10.99 15.97 -1.62
C TYR A 251 -10.29 16.09 -2.99
N LEU A 252 -9.16 15.40 -3.19
CA LEU A 252 -8.44 15.38 -4.46
C LEU A 252 -9.23 14.70 -5.59
N ASP A 253 -9.87 13.56 -5.33
CA ASP A 253 -10.67 12.80 -6.30
C ASP A 253 -11.83 13.68 -6.86
N LEU A 254 -12.37 14.57 -6.02
CA LEU A 254 -13.47 15.49 -6.34
C LEU A 254 -12.98 16.87 -6.83
N SER A 255 -11.68 17.12 -6.90
CA SER A 255 -11.15 18.44 -7.24
C SER A 255 -11.32 18.81 -8.72
N GLY A 256 -11.33 17.84 -9.63
CA GLY A 256 -11.22 18.11 -11.07
C GLY A 256 -9.78 18.20 -11.57
N MET A 257 -8.78 18.02 -10.69
CA MET A 257 -7.36 18.08 -11.05
C MET A 257 -6.83 16.72 -11.52
N SER A 258 -5.83 16.78 -12.40
CA SER A 258 -5.14 15.62 -12.99
C SER A 258 -3.62 15.78 -12.86
N ASN A 259 -2.85 14.87 -13.46
CA ASN A 259 -1.40 15.06 -13.53
C ASN A 259 -1.03 16.16 -14.53
N ASN A 260 0.08 16.85 -14.27
CA ASN A 260 0.49 18.04 -15.02
C ASN A 260 -0.64 19.10 -15.15
N PHE A 261 -1.39 19.33 -14.07
CA PHE A 261 -2.58 20.19 -14.10
C PHE A 261 -2.25 21.64 -14.45
N ASP A 262 -2.95 22.16 -15.46
CA ASP A 262 -2.94 23.58 -15.81
C ASP A 262 -4.36 24.06 -16.10
N LEU A 263 -4.78 25.08 -15.34
CA LEU A 263 -6.08 25.72 -15.42
C LEU A 263 -6.39 26.28 -16.83
N ASN A 264 -5.36 26.59 -17.63
CA ASN A 264 -5.52 27.05 -19.00
C ASN A 264 -6.17 26.01 -19.92
N PHE A 265 -6.02 24.73 -19.58
CA PHE A 265 -6.49 23.60 -20.39
C PHE A 265 -7.71 22.89 -19.77
N LEU A 266 -8.40 23.55 -18.83
CA LEU A 266 -9.53 22.98 -18.11
C LEU A 266 -10.65 22.49 -19.05
N TYR A 267 -10.87 23.19 -20.16
CA TYR A 267 -11.88 22.89 -21.18
C TYR A 267 -11.76 21.47 -21.78
N ILE A 268 -10.57 20.85 -21.73
CA ILE A 268 -10.32 19.50 -22.26
C ILE A 268 -10.99 18.42 -21.39
N TYR A 269 -11.34 18.74 -20.14
CA TYR A 269 -11.88 17.78 -19.17
C TYR A 269 -13.36 18.05 -18.82
N GLU A 270 -13.93 19.19 -19.26
CA GLU A 270 -15.27 19.64 -18.86
C GLU A 270 -16.40 18.67 -19.20
N ASP A 271 -16.26 17.93 -20.29
CA ASP A 271 -17.23 16.93 -20.75
C ASP A 271 -17.36 15.74 -19.80
N ARG A 272 -16.35 15.52 -18.95
CA ARG A 272 -16.26 14.44 -17.96
C ARG A 272 -16.45 14.92 -16.51
N PHE A 273 -16.88 16.16 -16.29
CA PHE A 273 -17.17 16.68 -14.94
C PHE A 273 -18.60 16.35 -14.48
N PHE A 274 -19.56 16.37 -15.41
CA PHE A 274 -20.98 16.22 -15.10
C PHE A 274 -21.73 15.53 -16.25
N PRO A 275 -22.87 14.87 -15.99
CA PRO A 275 -23.50 14.60 -14.69
C PRO A 275 -22.79 13.48 -13.91
N TYR A 276 -23.30 13.12 -12.73
CA TYR A 276 -22.72 12.09 -11.86
C TYR A 276 -22.41 10.79 -12.62
N GLU A 277 -23.34 10.31 -13.46
CA GLU A 277 -23.22 9.05 -14.18
C GLU A 277 -22.12 9.03 -15.26
N LYS A 278 -21.64 10.22 -15.66
CA LYS A 278 -20.57 10.38 -16.65
C LYS A 278 -19.30 10.99 -16.06
N SER A 279 -19.33 11.33 -14.77
CA SER A 279 -18.21 12.00 -14.12
C SER A 279 -17.06 11.03 -13.89
N ILE A 280 -15.85 11.47 -14.19
CA ILE A 280 -14.62 10.78 -13.76
C ILE A 280 -14.13 11.27 -12.39
N HIS A 281 -14.75 12.33 -11.86
CA HIS A 281 -14.45 12.90 -10.55
C HIS A 281 -15.49 12.41 -9.54
N THR A 282 -15.43 11.12 -9.23
CA THR A 282 -16.23 10.43 -8.20
C THR A 282 -15.29 9.81 -7.16
N LEU A 283 -15.82 9.29 -6.06
CA LEU A 283 -14.99 8.61 -5.07
C LEU A 283 -14.71 7.16 -5.49
N ALA A 284 -13.44 6.76 -5.49
CA ALA A 284 -13.09 5.38 -5.79
C ALA A 284 -13.72 4.42 -4.74
N PRO A 285 -14.42 3.33 -5.15
CA PRO A 285 -15.10 2.44 -4.22
C PRO A 285 -14.21 1.83 -3.13
N GLY A 286 -12.94 1.57 -3.46
CA GLY A 286 -11.94 1.09 -2.49
C GLY A 286 -11.67 2.10 -1.36
N ILE A 287 -11.63 3.41 -1.68
CA ILE A 287 -11.43 4.48 -0.71
C ILE A 287 -12.66 4.64 0.19
N VAL A 288 -13.86 4.63 -0.40
CA VAL A 288 -15.13 4.64 0.37
C VAL A 288 -15.18 3.45 1.32
N ASN A 289 -14.75 2.27 0.88
CA ASN A 289 -14.69 1.08 1.72
C ASN A 289 -13.69 1.20 2.87
N TYR A 290 -12.51 1.78 2.65
CA TYR A 290 -11.56 2.05 3.74
C TYR A 290 -12.16 3.00 4.78
N ILE A 291 -12.75 4.11 4.33
CA ILE A 291 -13.39 5.08 5.23
C ILE A 291 -14.54 4.43 6.00
N ARG A 292 -15.38 3.62 5.36
CA ARG A 292 -16.47 2.89 6.01
C ARG A 292 -15.97 1.96 7.13
N LYS A 293 -14.86 1.24 6.89
CA LYS A 293 -14.24 0.38 7.92
C LYS A 293 -13.70 1.20 9.09
N LEU A 294 -13.02 2.32 8.80
CA LEU A 294 -12.51 3.22 9.84
C LEU A 294 -13.62 3.90 10.62
N LYS A 295 -14.70 4.31 9.96
CA LYS A 295 -15.91 4.86 10.59
C LYS A 295 -16.48 3.91 11.64
N VAL A 296 -16.60 2.62 11.31
CA VAL A 296 -17.04 1.59 12.27
C VAL A 296 -16.02 1.42 13.40
N LYS A 297 -14.73 1.32 13.06
CA LYS A 297 -13.64 1.13 14.03
C LYS A 297 -13.52 2.27 15.04
N LEU A 298 -13.82 3.50 14.61
CA LEU A 298 -13.77 4.73 15.40
C LEU A 298 -15.15 5.14 15.95
N GLU A 299 -16.18 4.30 15.78
CA GLU A 299 -17.53 4.51 16.28
C GLU A 299 -18.15 5.86 15.85
N LEU A 300 -17.88 6.27 14.61
CA LEU A 300 -18.34 7.55 14.07
C LEU A 300 -19.74 7.44 13.46
N THR A 301 -20.62 8.36 13.83
CA THR A 301 -21.87 8.63 13.11
C THR A 301 -21.58 9.37 11.81
N ASP A 302 -22.55 9.40 10.88
CA ASP A 302 -22.41 10.14 9.63
C ASP A 302 -22.19 11.64 9.90
N GLU A 303 -22.91 12.20 10.87
CA GLU A 303 -22.77 13.60 11.28
C GLU A 303 -21.37 13.89 11.84
N ASN A 304 -20.86 13.02 12.73
CA ASN A 304 -19.52 13.19 13.29
C ASN A 304 -18.42 13.03 12.23
N LEU A 305 -18.60 12.09 11.29
CA LEU A 305 -17.67 11.88 10.17
C LEU A 305 -17.65 13.12 9.26
N LYS A 306 -18.82 13.65 8.93
CA LYS A 306 -18.98 14.87 8.11
C LYS A 306 -18.31 16.07 8.78
N HIS A 307 -18.58 16.29 10.07
CA HIS A 307 -17.94 17.37 10.84
C HIS A 307 -16.41 17.21 10.87
N LEU A 308 -15.92 15.99 11.11
CA LEU A 308 -14.48 15.72 11.11
C LEU A 308 -13.86 15.98 9.74
N TYR A 309 -14.50 15.53 8.66
CA TYR A 309 -14.07 15.80 7.28
C TYR A 309 -13.94 17.31 7.03
N LEU A 310 -15.00 18.08 7.33
CA LEU A 310 -15.02 19.52 7.12
C LEU A 310 -13.94 20.24 7.94
N SER A 311 -13.76 19.87 9.21
CA SER A 311 -12.73 20.45 10.07
C SER A 311 -11.31 20.15 9.58
N THR A 312 -11.10 18.96 9.01
CA THR A 312 -9.82 18.55 8.43
C THR A 312 -9.55 19.31 7.14
N MET A 313 -10.51 19.36 6.22
CA MET A 313 -10.38 19.97 4.89
C MET A 313 -10.46 21.50 4.90
N HIS A 314 -10.93 22.13 5.99
CA HIS A 314 -11.01 23.58 6.10
C HIS A 314 -9.68 24.28 5.75
N LYS A 315 -8.55 23.72 6.18
CA LYS A 315 -7.21 24.29 5.97
C LYS A 315 -6.61 24.00 4.59
N TYR A 316 -7.18 23.06 3.84
CA TYR A 316 -6.64 22.66 2.54
C TYR A 316 -7.13 23.61 1.45
N GLN A 317 -6.21 23.95 0.56
CA GLN A 317 -6.48 24.69 -0.67
C GLN A 317 -5.69 24.05 -1.79
N VAL A 318 -6.36 23.85 -2.91
CA VAL A 318 -5.78 23.36 -4.15
C VAL A 318 -6.11 24.34 -5.27
N PRO A 319 -5.32 24.38 -6.37
CA PRO A 319 -5.48 25.39 -7.42
C PRO A 319 -6.85 25.42 -8.10
N PHE A 320 -7.61 24.32 -8.05
CA PHE A 320 -8.93 24.23 -8.63
C PHE A 320 -9.76 23.19 -7.89
N HIS A 321 -11.06 23.45 -7.73
CA HIS A 321 -11.97 22.48 -7.13
C HIS A 321 -13.38 22.55 -7.74
N LEU A 322 -13.88 21.42 -8.23
CA LEU A 322 -15.20 21.30 -8.88
C LEU A 322 -16.36 21.49 -7.88
N PHE A 323 -16.24 20.87 -6.72
CA PHE A 323 -17.22 20.92 -5.64
C PHE A 323 -16.81 21.90 -4.52
N THR A 324 -17.76 22.36 -3.73
CA THR A 324 -17.44 23.06 -2.47
C THR A 324 -17.04 22.03 -1.41
N LYS A 325 -16.37 22.46 -0.32
CA LYS A 325 -16.03 21.58 0.81
C LYS A 325 -17.26 20.92 1.45
N GLU A 326 -18.37 21.65 1.49
CA GLU A 326 -19.65 21.13 1.98
C GLU A 326 -20.19 20.04 1.05
N GLU A 327 -20.11 20.26 -0.26
CA GLU A 327 -20.51 19.28 -1.26
C GLU A 327 -19.62 18.04 -1.23
N THR A 328 -18.29 18.16 -1.06
CA THR A 328 -17.42 16.98 -0.97
C THR A 328 -17.72 16.13 0.26
N ALA A 329 -18.02 16.78 1.40
CA ALA A 329 -18.44 16.07 2.61
C ALA A 329 -19.79 15.35 2.39
N ASN A 330 -20.75 15.99 1.74
CA ASN A 330 -22.05 15.38 1.43
C ASN A 330 -21.94 14.24 0.40
N ILE A 331 -21.06 14.38 -0.60
CA ILE A 331 -20.76 13.30 -1.56
C ILE A 331 -20.19 12.09 -0.82
N LEU A 332 -19.23 12.29 0.11
CA LEU A 332 -18.69 11.18 0.90
C LEU A 332 -19.78 10.41 1.66
N ILE A 333 -20.69 11.12 2.34
CA ILE A 333 -21.79 10.49 3.07
C ILE A 333 -22.75 9.76 2.11
N ALA A 334 -23.11 10.38 0.99
CA ALA A 334 -23.99 9.78 0.00
C ALA A 334 -23.36 8.52 -0.63
N GLU A 335 -22.06 8.51 -0.92
CA GLU A 335 -21.32 7.34 -1.42
C GLU A 335 -21.28 6.21 -0.39
N ILE A 336 -21.03 6.51 0.89
CA ILE A 336 -21.06 5.51 1.97
C ILE A 336 -22.44 4.84 2.08
N ASN A 337 -23.50 5.62 1.88
CA ASN A 337 -24.89 5.17 2.01
C ASN A 337 -25.51 4.68 0.68
N ASN A 338 -24.76 4.72 -0.42
CA ASN A 338 -25.25 4.45 -1.79
C ASN A 338 -26.47 5.32 -2.19
N ASP A 339 -26.54 6.56 -1.70
CA ASP A 339 -27.62 7.51 -2.02
C ASP A 339 -27.36 8.22 -3.36
N VAL A 340 -27.68 7.51 -4.43
CA VAL A 340 -27.49 7.99 -5.80
C VAL A 340 -28.32 9.25 -6.10
N ASN A 341 -29.49 9.43 -5.48
CA ASN A 341 -30.34 10.59 -5.74
C ASN A 341 -29.69 11.88 -5.22
N THR A 342 -29.15 11.83 -4.00
CA THR A 342 -28.39 12.95 -3.44
C THR A 342 -27.16 13.27 -4.29
N LEU A 343 -26.43 12.26 -4.77
CA LEU A 343 -25.29 12.46 -5.67
C LEU A 343 -25.70 13.20 -6.95
N LYS A 344 -26.77 12.77 -7.63
CA LYS A 344 -27.25 13.44 -8.84
C LYS A 344 -27.60 14.91 -8.61
N GLU A 345 -28.27 15.25 -7.50
CA GLU A 345 -28.64 16.64 -7.20
C GLU A 345 -27.43 17.52 -6.82
N ILE A 346 -26.45 16.97 -6.09
CA ILE A 346 -25.19 17.68 -5.81
C ILE A 346 -24.46 18.00 -7.12
N TYR A 347 -24.32 17.03 -8.03
CA TYR A 347 -23.62 17.23 -9.30
C TYR A 347 -24.34 18.23 -10.21
N LYS A 348 -25.67 18.18 -10.25
CA LYS A 348 -26.49 19.15 -10.98
C LYS A 348 -26.32 20.57 -10.42
N THR A 349 -26.22 20.71 -9.10
CA THR A 349 -25.96 22.00 -8.43
C THR A 349 -24.56 22.52 -8.76
N ALA A 350 -23.55 21.67 -8.63
CA ALA A 350 -22.18 21.99 -8.99
C ALA A 350 -22.04 22.37 -10.48
N ARG A 351 -22.73 21.66 -11.38
CA ARG A 351 -22.79 21.98 -12.82
C ARG A 351 -23.33 23.38 -13.08
N LYS A 352 -24.46 23.74 -12.45
CA LYS A 352 -25.04 25.08 -12.57
C LYS A 352 -24.04 26.15 -12.11
N ARG A 353 -23.39 25.93 -10.96
CA ARG A 353 -22.36 26.85 -10.44
C ARG A 353 -21.18 27.00 -11.40
N TYR A 354 -20.69 25.89 -11.94
CA TYR A 354 -19.56 25.86 -12.88
C TYR A 354 -19.82 26.70 -14.13
N PHE A 355 -20.94 26.45 -14.83
CA PHE A 355 -21.26 27.17 -16.08
C PHE A 355 -21.83 28.58 -15.87
N ASN A 356 -22.39 28.90 -14.70
CA ASN A 356 -22.79 30.27 -14.39
C ASN A 356 -21.57 31.17 -14.15
N LYS A 357 -20.47 30.62 -13.62
CA LYS A 357 -19.18 31.34 -13.52
C LYS A 357 -18.53 31.56 -14.89
N SER A 358 -18.73 30.66 -15.86
CA SER A 358 -18.10 30.78 -17.19
C SER A 358 -18.81 31.76 -18.14
N LYS A 359 -20.10 32.04 -17.94
CA LYS A 359 -20.88 32.97 -18.79
C LYS A 359 -20.55 34.47 -18.60
N TYR A 360 -19.86 34.85 -17.52
CA TYR A 360 -19.49 36.23 -17.25
C TYR A 360 -17.96 36.44 -17.38
N GLY A 361 -17.47 36.37 -18.62
CA GLY A 361 -16.26 37.05 -19.11
C GLY A 361 -14.96 36.94 -18.29
N SER A 362 -14.00 36.18 -18.82
CA SER A 362 -12.60 36.62 -18.93
C SER A 362 -12.02 37.49 -17.79
N ASN A 363 -11.87 36.92 -16.60
CA ASN A 363 -10.69 37.16 -15.77
C ASN A 363 -10.55 36.04 -14.75
N LYS A 364 -9.56 35.18 -15.01
CA LYS A 364 -9.21 34.01 -14.21
C LYS A 364 -8.86 34.42 -12.79
N LYS A 365 -9.75 34.15 -11.83
CA LYS A 365 -9.38 33.88 -10.44
C LYS A 365 -10.20 32.68 -9.96
N TRP A 366 -9.58 31.51 -10.04
CA TRP A 366 -9.91 30.36 -9.21
C TRP A 366 -9.01 30.38 -7.99
#